data_AF-A0A1H3FYB4-F1
#
_entry.id   AF-A0A1H3FYB4-F1
#
_cell.length_a   1.000
_cell.length_b   1.000
_cell.length_c   1.000
_cell.angle_alpha   90.00
_cell.angle_beta   90.00
_cell.angle_gamma   90.00
#
_symmetry.space_group_name_H-M   'P 1'
#
loop_
_entity.id
_entity.type
_entity.pdbx_description
1 polymer ?
#
loop_
_entity_poly.entity_id
_entity_poly.type
_entity_poly.pdbx_seq_one_letter_code
_entity_poly.pdbx_strand_id
1 'polypeptide(L)'
;MAKSKSEIKRLTSHELKKQDKKLEGTYPVDLVINETVYEIIVDEHFRKSKIFQLLDDMIRFYNEANKPLNASLLELSTPYSTLLIIKHFTDFEVSDDINEALAVLNLLIDLDLLDKILNAMPEQEITKVYEMLSQMLTNMQVNLEEAEKQADELGKQVANSEVKTLVQ
;
A
#
# COMPACT_ATOMS: atom_id res chain seq x y z
N MET A 1 -6.83 29.28 22.17
CA MET A 1 -5.75 29.79 23.03
C MET A 1 -4.43 29.69 22.26
N ALA A 2 -3.82 30.83 21.92
CA ALA A 2 -2.55 30.87 21.19
C ALA A 2 -1.39 30.59 22.16
N LYS A 3 -0.60 29.54 21.90
CA LYS A 3 0.63 29.26 22.65
C LYS A 3 1.59 30.44 22.52
N SER A 4 2.23 30.85 23.62
CA SER A 4 3.20 31.95 23.63
C SER A 4 4.36 31.65 22.66
N LYS A 5 4.85 32.69 21.96
CA LYS A 5 5.97 32.62 21.00
C LYS A 5 7.27 32.04 21.57
N SER A 6 7.36 31.78 22.88
CA SER A 6 8.57 31.31 23.57
C SER A 6 8.80 29.79 23.52
N GLU A 7 7.85 28.99 23.02
CA GLU A 7 7.99 27.51 22.95
C GLU A 7 8.05 26.94 21.52
N ILE A 8 8.10 27.78 20.50
CA ILE A 8 8.19 27.30 19.12
C ILE A 8 9.65 26.96 18.82
N LYS A 9 10.00 25.68 18.93
CA LYS A 9 11.32 25.17 18.53
C LYS A 9 11.48 25.26 17.01
N ARG A 10 12.67 25.67 16.55
CA ARG A 10 13.00 25.65 15.12
C ARG A 10 13.03 24.20 14.63
N LEU A 11 12.26 23.92 13.58
CA LEU A 11 12.32 22.63 12.90
C LEU A 11 13.66 22.51 12.18
N THR A 12 14.46 21.53 12.57
CA THR A 12 15.77 21.21 11.98
C THR A 12 15.82 19.72 11.66
N SER A 13 16.73 19.29 10.78
CA SER A 13 16.90 17.87 10.47
C SER A 13 17.22 17.02 11.70
N HIS A 14 17.92 17.60 12.70
CA HIS A 14 18.18 16.93 13.98
C HIS A 14 16.89 16.70 14.78
N GLU A 15 16.03 17.72 14.86
CA GLU A 15 14.75 17.60 15.55
C GLU A 15 13.82 16.63 14.82
N LEU A 16 13.81 16.62 13.48
CA LEU A 16 13.07 15.63 12.69
C LEU A 16 13.51 14.20 13.02
N LYS A 17 14.83 13.93 13.05
CA LYS A 17 15.36 12.62 13.45
C LYS A 17 14.93 12.22 14.87
N LYS A 18 14.84 13.16 15.81
CA LYS A 18 14.36 12.87 17.16
C LYS A 18 12.88 12.52 17.20
N GLN A 19 12.06 13.17 16.38
CA GLN A 19 10.64 12.83 16.28
C GLN A 19 10.44 11.50 15.55
N ASP A 20 11.23 11.21 14.51
CA ASP A 20 11.19 9.94 13.78
C ASP A 20 11.50 8.73 14.67
N LYS A 21 12.46 8.85 15.59
CA LYS A 21 12.76 7.80 16.58
C LYS A 21 11.59 7.44 17.50
N LYS A 22 10.60 8.32 17.65
CA LYS A 22 9.39 7.99 18.42
C LYS A 22 8.45 7.05 17.67
N LEU A 23 8.70 6.83 16.38
CA LEU A 23 7.95 5.93 15.50
C LEU A 23 8.68 4.58 15.30
N GLU A 24 9.77 4.34 16.03
CA GLU A 24 10.58 3.11 15.97
C GLU A 24 10.08 1.97 16.88
N GLY A 25 8.94 2.15 17.56
CA GLY A 25 8.38 1.12 18.43
C GLY A 25 8.04 -0.15 17.67
N THR A 26 8.45 -1.29 18.21
CA THR A 26 8.10 -2.63 17.73
C THR A 26 7.85 -3.56 18.92
N TYR A 27 7.12 -4.65 18.70
CA TYR A 27 6.87 -5.67 19.73
C TYR A 27 6.82 -7.08 19.11
N PRO A 28 7.28 -8.12 19.84
CA PRO A 28 7.21 -9.50 19.37
C PRO A 28 5.80 -10.07 19.51
N VAL A 29 5.46 -11.00 18.62
CA VAL A 29 4.22 -11.77 18.61
C VAL A 29 4.55 -13.24 18.36
N ASP A 30 4.06 -14.11 19.25
CA ASP A 30 4.25 -15.55 19.14
C ASP A 30 3.16 -16.18 18.25
N LEU A 31 3.60 -16.98 17.28
CA LEU A 31 2.76 -17.76 16.37
C LEU A 31 3.00 -19.26 16.63
N VAL A 32 1.93 -20.03 16.79
CA VAL A 32 2.03 -21.49 17.03
C VAL A 32 1.65 -22.26 15.78
N ILE A 33 2.57 -23.09 15.28
CA ILE A 33 2.36 -23.99 14.14
C ILE A 33 2.75 -25.41 14.58
N ASN A 34 1.79 -26.34 14.58
CA ASN A 34 2.03 -27.75 14.94
C ASN A 34 2.92 -27.91 16.19
N GLU A 35 2.55 -27.27 17.30
CA GLU A 35 3.25 -27.28 18.59
C GLU A 35 4.60 -26.53 18.65
N THR A 36 5.07 -25.98 17.53
CA THR A 36 6.27 -25.14 17.49
C THR A 36 5.89 -23.67 17.58
N VAL A 37 6.58 -22.93 18.45
CA VAL A 37 6.41 -21.48 18.62
C VAL A 37 7.43 -20.76 17.74
N TYR A 38 6.94 -19.84 16.92
CA TYR A 38 7.71 -18.90 16.11
C TYR A 38 7.43 -17.49 16.60
N GLU A 39 8.40 -16.59 16.44
CA GLU A 39 8.25 -15.17 16.80
C GLU A 39 8.27 -14.34 15.52
N ILE A 40 7.41 -13.32 15.45
CA ILE A 40 7.50 -12.23 14.48
C ILE A 40 7.55 -10.89 15.22
N ILE A 41 8.17 -9.89 14.62
CA ILE A 41 8.23 -8.53 15.14
C ILE A 41 7.22 -7.67 14.38
N VAL A 42 6.35 -6.98 15.12
CA VAL A 42 5.32 -6.08 14.57
C VAL A 42 5.65 -4.63 14.90
N ASP A 43 5.43 -3.73 13.95
CA ASP A 43 5.54 -2.29 14.16
C ASP A 43 4.40 -1.77 15.07
N GLU A 44 4.74 -0.99 16.10
CA GLU A 44 3.75 -0.29 16.94
C GLU A 44 3.09 0.89 16.21
N HIS A 45 3.83 1.49 15.26
CA HIS A 45 3.40 2.65 14.50
C HIS A 45 3.65 2.45 13.02
N PHE A 46 2.61 2.54 12.20
CA PHE A 46 2.70 2.34 10.76
C PHE A 46 3.18 3.63 10.11
N ARG A 47 4.50 3.73 9.93
CA ARG A 47 5.13 4.93 9.37
C ARG A 47 4.57 5.23 7.99
N LYS A 48 4.22 6.49 7.75
CA LYS A 48 3.71 6.94 6.45
C LYS A 48 4.61 6.55 5.28
N SER A 49 5.93 6.56 5.46
CA SER A 49 6.87 6.11 4.42
C SER A 49 6.66 4.65 4.04
N LYS A 50 6.40 3.76 5.00
CA LYS A 50 6.09 2.35 4.74
C LYS A 50 4.71 2.19 4.07
N ILE A 51 3.73 3.03 4.44
CA ILE A 51 2.43 3.07 3.75
C ILE A 51 2.61 3.42 2.26
N PHE A 52 3.47 4.40 1.95
CA PHE A 52 3.79 4.73 0.55
C PHE A 52 4.50 3.59 -0.20
N GLN A 53 5.39 2.85 0.48
CA GLN A 53 6.03 1.67 -0.12
C GLN A 53 5.02 0.56 -0.39
N LEU A 54 4.08 0.32 0.53
CA LEU A 54 2.96 -0.60 0.34
C LEU A 54 2.11 -0.20 -0.86
N LEU A 55 1.81 1.09 -1.01
CA LEU A 55 1.08 1.62 -2.16
C LEU A 55 1.82 1.39 -3.48
N ASP A 56 3.13 1.64 -3.52
CA ASP A 56 3.95 1.37 -4.70
C ASP A 56 3.91 -0.13 -5.08
N ASP A 57 3.96 -1.03 -4.09
CA ASP A 57 3.84 -2.48 -4.30
C ASP A 57 2.43 -2.88 -4.79
N MET A 58 1.37 -2.25 -4.26
CA MET A 58 0.01 -2.46 -4.75
C MET A 58 -0.15 -2.02 -6.20
N ILE A 59 0.43 -0.88 -6.59
CA ILE A 59 0.39 -0.40 -7.98
C ILE A 59 1.12 -1.37 -8.90
N ARG A 60 2.27 -1.91 -8.48
CA ARG A 60 2.99 -2.95 -9.24
C ARG A 60 2.13 -4.19 -9.45
N PHE A 61 1.44 -4.65 -8.40
CA PHE A 61 0.51 -5.77 -8.48
C PHE A 61 -0.62 -5.51 -9.48
N TYR A 62 -1.29 -4.34 -9.41
CA TYR A 62 -2.35 -4.02 -10.36
C TYR A 62 -1.85 -3.91 -11.81
N ASN A 63 -0.67 -3.35 -12.03
CA ASN A 63 -0.06 -3.29 -13.35
C ASN A 63 0.23 -4.70 -13.92
N GLU A 64 0.60 -5.65 -13.05
CA GLU A 64 0.80 -7.04 -13.45
C GLU A 64 -0.53 -7.77 -13.70
N ALA A 65 -1.53 -7.54 -12.86
CA ALA A 65 -2.87 -8.12 -12.95
C ALA A 65 -3.66 -7.63 -14.18
N ASN A 66 -3.42 -6.39 -14.61
CA ASN A 66 -4.04 -5.83 -15.82
C ASN A 66 -3.47 -6.42 -17.13
N LYS A 67 -2.41 -7.24 -17.07
CA LYS A 67 -1.94 -7.96 -18.26
C LYS A 67 -2.96 -9.02 -18.67
N PRO A 68 -3.25 -9.21 -19.97
CA PRO A 68 -4.30 -10.13 -20.43
C PRO A 68 -4.17 -11.59 -19.94
N LEU A 69 -2.94 -12.03 -19.64
CA LEU A 69 -2.67 -13.38 -19.14
C LEU A 69 -2.94 -13.56 -17.63
N ASN A 70 -3.15 -12.47 -16.89
CA ASN A 70 -3.17 -12.43 -15.44
C ASN A 70 -4.48 -11.86 -14.86
N ALA A 71 -5.56 -11.81 -15.66
CA ALA A 71 -6.82 -11.19 -15.25
C ALA A 71 -7.41 -11.80 -13.96
N SER A 72 -7.12 -13.08 -13.67
CA SER A 72 -7.51 -13.75 -12.42
C SER A 72 -6.81 -13.22 -11.18
N LEU A 73 -5.67 -12.52 -11.32
CA LEU A 73 -4.97 -11.92 -10.17
C LEU A 73 -5.80 -10.82 -9.51
N LEU A 74 -6.69 -10.13 -10.25
CA LEU A 74 -7.54 -9.09 -9.67
C LEU A 74 -8.47 -9.64 -8.55
N GLU A 75 -8.88 -10.90 -8.65
CA GLU A 75 -9.68 -11.58 -7.61
C GLU A 75 -8.90 -11.76 -6.31
N LEU A 76 -7.57 -11.77 -6.38
CA LEU A 76 -6.66 -11.89 -5.24
C LEU A 76 -6.24 -10.52 -4.67
N SER A 77 -6.80 -9.42 -5.16
CA SER A 77 -6.40 -8.07 -4.73
C SER A 77 -6.58 -7.84 -3.23
N THR A 78 -7.72 -8.22 -2.64
CA THR A 78 -7.96 -8.08 -1.19
C THR A 78 -6.97 -8.88 -0.35
N PRO A 79 -6.81 -10.21 -0.53
CA PRO A 79 -5.87 -10.97 0.29
C PRO A 79 -4.40 -10.61 -0.02
N TYR A 80 -4.08 -10.14 -1.22
CA TYR A 80 -2.74 -9.62 -1.53
C TYR A 80 -2.47 -8.28 -0.84
N SER A 81 -3.44 -7.37 -0.76
CA SER A 81 -3.30 -6.14 0.05
C SER A 81 -3.02 -6.46 1.51
N THR A 82 -3.69 -7.48 2.05
CA THR A 82 -3.43 -7.98 3.41
C THR A 82 -2.01 -8.52 3.56
N LEU A 83 -1.52 -9.30 2.60
CA LEU A 83 -0.13 -9.76 2.59
C LEU A 83 0.87 -8.60 2.58
N LEU A 84 0.60 -7.55 1.80
CA LEU A 84 1.48 -6.38 1.77
C LEU A 84 1.47 -5.61 3.09
N ILE A 85 0.35 -5.53 3.80
CA ILE A 85 0.32 -4.98 5.17
C ILE A 85 1.29 -5.76 6.06
N ILE A 86 1.25 -7.09 5.99
CA ILE A 86 2.18 -7.95 6.75
C ILE A 86 3.63 -7.70 6.34
N LYS A 87 3.94 -7.71 5.04
CA LYS A 87 5.28 -7.45 4.49
C LYS A 87 5.88 -6.13 5.00
N HIS A 88 5.07 -5.06 5.06
CA HIS A 88 5.58 -3.72 5.34
C HIS A 88 5.62 -3.40 6.84
N PHE A 89 4.73 -3.98 7.65
CA PHE A 89 4.58 -3.65 9.07
C PHE A 89 4.97 -4.76 10.03
N THR A 90 5.59 -5.81 9.52
CA THR A 90 6.25 -6.84 10.32
C THR A 90 7.66 -7.10 9.78
N ASP A 91 8.42 -7.96 10.45
CA ASP A 91 9.67 -8.53 9.95
C ASP A 91 9.45 -9.81 9.10
N PHE A 92 8.20 -10.17 8.81
CA PHE A 92 7.89 -11.34 7.99
C PHE A 92 8.35 -11.13 6.54
N GLU A 93 9.22 -12.00 6.06
CA GLU A 93 9.79 -11.92 4.72
C GLU A 93 8.77 -12.34 3.65
N VAL A 94 8.46 -11.44 2.71
CA VAL A 94 7.62 -11.71 1.54
C VAL A 94 8.41 -11.35 0.28
N SER A 95 8.42 -12.25 -0.70
CA SER A 95 9.09 -12.04 -1.99
C SER A 95 8.52 -10.84 -2.74
N ASP A 96 9.37 -10.19 -3.53
CA ASP A 96 8.96 -9.15 -4.49
C ASP A 96 8.36 -9.76 -5.77
N ASP A 97 8.58 -11.06 -6.03
CA ASP A 97 7.89 -11.77 -7.09
C ASP A 97 6.44 -12.07 -6.69
N ILE A 98 5.49 -11.67 -7.52
CA ILE A 98 4.05 -11.77 -7.22
C ILE A 98 3.61 -13.23 -7.06
N ASN A 99 4.14 -14.17 -7.86
CA ASN A 99 3.73 -15.57 -7.77
C ASN A 99 4.26 -16.21 -6.49
N GLU A 100 5.50 -15.92 -6.12
CA GLU A 100 6.07 -16.36 -4.85
C GLU A 100 5.33 -15.77 -3.65
N ALA A 101 5.00 -14.47 -3.71
CA ALA A 101 4.19 -13.81 -2.69
C ALA A 101 2.80 -14.45 -2.54
N LEU A 102 2.15 -14.80 -3.66
CA LEU A 102 0.86 -15.50 -3.63
C LEU A 102 0.98 -16.93 -3.08
N ALA A 103 2.09 -17.63 -3.36
CA ALA A 103 2.34 -18.93 -2.75
C ALA A 103 2.49 -18.82 -1.22
N VAL A 104 3.21 -17.79 -0.74
CA VAL A 104 3.33 -17.49 0.69
C VAL A 104 1.98 -17.15 1.31
N LEU A 105 1.15 -16.33 0.64
CA LEU A 105 -0.20 -16.00 1.09
C LEU A 105 -1.06 -17.26 1.27
N ASN A 106 -1.03 -18.19 0.32
CA ASN A 106 -1.77 -19.46 0.44
C ASN A 106 -1.27 -20.27 1.64
N LEU A 107 0.05 -20.33 1.87
CA LEU A 107 0.60 -21.01 3.05
C LEU A 107 0.13 -20.36 4.36
N LEU A 108 0.10 -19.02 4.43
CA LEU A 108 -0.40 -18.30 5.59
C LEU A 108 -1.88 -18.58 5.86
N ILE A 109 -2.70 -18.74 4.82
CA ILE A 109 -4.11 -19.11 4.92
C ILE A 109 -4.25 -20.55 5.38
N ASP A 110 -3.57 -21.49 4.73
CA ASP A 110 -3.66 -22.92 5.02
C ASP A 110 -3.18 -23.27 6.43
N LEU A 111 -2.21 -22.51 6.96
CA LEU A 111 -1.69 -22.65 8.31
C LEU A 111 -2.46 -21.80 9.35
N ASP A 112 -3.53 -21.10 8.96
CA ASP A 112 -4.32 -20.24 9.85
C ASP A 112 -3.46 -19.18 10.57
N LEU A 113 -2.48 -18.62 9.85
CA LEU A 113 -1.55 -17.60 10.36
C LEU A 113 -1.93 -16.19 9.93
N LEU A 114 -2.55 -16.05 8.75
CA LEU A 114 -2.89 -14.74 8.19
C LEU A 114 -3.69 -13.89 9.19
N ASP A 115 -4.79 -14.44 9.72
CA ASP A 115 -5.66 -13.75 10.67
C ASP A 115 -4.96 -13.52 12.03
N LYS A 116 -4.12 -14.44 12.47
CA LYS A 116 -3.38 -14.31 13.74
C LYS A 116 -2.41 -13.13 13.70
N ILE A 117 -1.67 -13.00 12.59
CA ILE A 117 -0.73 -11.90 12.39
C ILE A 117 -1.49 -10.57 12.33
N LEU A 118 -2.58 -10.49 11.58
CA LEU A 118 -3.38 -9.26 11.47
C LEU A 118 -4.01 -8.84 12.80
N ASN A 119 -4.57 -9.79 13.54
CA ASN A 119 -5.19 -9.50 14.84
C ASN A 119 -4.17 -9.09 15.91
N ALA A 120 -2.88 -9.40 15.71
CA ALA A 120 -1.82 -8.97 16.59
C ALA A 120 -1.36 -7.54 16.31
N MET A 121 -1.69 -6.95 15.16
CA MET A 121 -1.35 -5.59 14.80
C MET A 121 -2.26 -4.55 15.47
N PRO A 122 -1.83 -3.28 15.62
CA PRO A 122 -2.66 -2.25 16.22
C PRO A 122 -3.83 -1.89 15.29
N GLU A 123 -5.07 -2.19 15.71
CA GLU A 123 -6.30 -1.97 14.92
C GLU A 123 -6.42 -0.53 14.38
N GLN A 124 -6.04 0.45 15.19
CA GLN A 124 -6.06 1.87 14.80
C GLN A 124 -5.08 2.18 13.67
N GLU A 125 -3.94 1.50 13.62
CA GLU A 125 -2.95 1.69 12.56
C GLU A 125 -3.39 0.98 11.27
N ILE A 126 -3.97 -0.23 11.38
CA ILE A 126 -4.58 -0.94 10.24
C ILE A 126 -5.69 -0.09 9.61
N THR A 127 -6.57 0.48 10.43
CA THR A 127 -7.66 1.34 9.95
C THR A 127 -7.12 2.53 9.16
N LYS A 128 -6.07 3.21 9.66
CA LYS A 128 -5.41 4.32 8.94
C LYS A 128 -4.85 3.88 7.60
N VAL A 129 -4.27 2.68 7.51
CA VAL A 129 -3.77 2.15 6.24
C VAL A 129 -4.90 1.97 5.26
N TYR A 130 -6.00 1.31 5.65
CA TYR A 130 -7.16 1.14 4.76
C TYR A 130 -7.79 2.46 4.33
N GLU A 131 -7.89 3.45 5.22
CA GLU A 131 -8.35 4.79 4.88
C GLU A 131 -7.45 5.45 3.83
N MET A 132 -6.12 5.38 4.03
CA MET A 132 -5.15 5.93 3.09
C MET A 132 -5.17 5.20 1.74
N LEU A 133 -5.28 3.86 1.75
CA LEU A 133 -5.43 3.05 0.55
C LEU A 133 -6.69 3.44 -0.23
N SER A 134 -7.84 3.51 0.45
CA SER A 134 -9.12 3.89 -0.17
C SER A 134 -9.08 5.30 -0.74
N GLN A 135 -8.50 6.26 -0.01
CA GLN A 135 -8.35 7.62 -0.50
C GLN A 135 -7.43 7.68 -1.72
N MET A 136 -6.34 6.90 -1.74
CA MET A 136 -5.41 6.87 -2.86
C MET A 136 -6.03 6.21 -4.09
N LEU A 137 -6.74 5.09 -3.94
CA LEU A 137 -7.46 4.44 -5.03
C LEU A 137 -8.54 5.36 -5.62
N THR A 138 -9.27 6.09 -4.78
CA THR A 138 -10.22 7.12 -5.23
C THR A 138 -9.51 8.20 -6.05
N ASN A 139 -8.37 8.72 -5.58
CA ASN A 139 -7.61 9.72 -6.31
C ASN A 139 -7.06 9.19 -7.64
N MET A 140 -6.61 7.93 -7.67
CA MET A 140 -6.15 7.28 -8.90
C MET A 140 -7.29 7.14 -9.91
N GLN A 141 -8.47 6.73 -9.46
CA GLN A 141 -9.65 6.63 -10.32
C GLN A 141 -10.02 7.99 -10.92
N VAL A 142 -10.07 9.06 -10.10
CA VAL A 142 -10.34 10.42 -10.59
C VAL A 142 -9.31 10.85 -11.63
N ASN A 143 -8.02 10.61 -11.36
CA ASN A 143 -6.96 10.96 -12.31
C ASN A 143 -7.06 10.18 -13.62
N LEU A 144 -7.47 8.90 -13.58
CA LEU A 144 -7.69 8.09 -14.78
C LEU A 144 -8.88 8.60 -15.59
N GLU A 145 -10.01 8.92 -14.93
CA GLU A 145 -11.19 9.49 -15.59
C GLU A 145 -10.88 10.85 -16.25
N GLU A 146 -10.04 11.67 -15.63
CA GLU A 146 -9.57 12.93 -16.22
C GLU A 146 -8.64 12.70 -17.42
N ALA A 147 -7.73 11.73 -17.32
CA ALA A 147 -6.83 11.37 -18.42
C ALA A 147 -7.60 10.83 -19.65
N GLU A 148 -8.61 9.99 -19.44
CA GLU A 148 -9.48 9.48 -20.51
C GLU A 148 -10.24 10.60 -21.21
N LYS A 149 -10.81 11.55 -20.45
CA LYS A 149 -11.47 12.73 -21.02
C LYS A 149 -10.53 13.56 -21.89
N GLN A 150 -9.31 13.81 -21.42
CA GLN A 150 -8.31 14.55 -22.18
C GLN A 150 -7.88 13.80 -23.45
N ALA A 151 -7.71 12.48 -23.37
CA ALA A 151 -7.40 11.65 -24.54
C ALA A 151 -8.52 11.69 -25.59
N ASP A 152 -9.79 11.61 -25.16
CA ASP A 152 -10.96 11.72 -26.03
C ASP A 152 -11.07 13.11 -26.69
N GLU A 153 -10.81 14.17 -25.93
CA GLU A 153 -10.80 15.54 -26.45
C GLU A 153 -9.70 15.76 -27.50
N LEU A 154 -8.49 15.25 -27.24
CA LEU A 154 -7.38 15.27 -28.20
C LEU A 154 -7.72 14.46 -29.44
N GLY A 155 -8.29 13.25 -29.30
CA GLY A 155 -8.72 12.42 -30.42
C GLY A 155 -9.74 13.13 -31.32
N LYS A 156 -10.71 13.83 -30.73
CA LYS A 156 -11.68 14.65 -31.48
C LYS A 156 -11.02 15.83 -32.22
N GLN A 157 -10.02 16.47 -31.63
CA GLN A 157 -9.29 17.57 -32.26
C GLN A 157 -8.43 17.09 -33.44
N VAL A 158 -7.73 15.96 -33.28
CA VAL A 158 -6.91 15.35 -34.34
C VAL A 158 -7.79 14.94 -35.53
N ALA A 159 -8.88 14.20 -35.27
CA ALA A 159 -9.82 13.79 -36.33
C ALA A 159 -10.42 14.98 -37.10
N ASN A 160 -10.74 16.09 -36.41
CA ASN A 160 -11.25 17.29 -37.07
C ASN A 160 -10.18 18.00 -37.91
N SER A 161 -8.94 18.02 -37.44
CA SER A 161 -7.82 18.63 -38.16
C SER A 161 -7.44 17.88 -39.44
N GLU A 162 -7.42 16.54 -39.42
CA GLU A 162 -7.14 15.71 -40.59
C GLU A 162 -8.24 15.84 -41.66
N VAL A 163 -9.51 15.87 -41.25
CA VAL A 163 -10.64 16.10 -42.17
C VAL A 163 -10.55 17.48 -42.81
N LYS A 164 -10.12 18.52 -42.06
CA LYS A 164 -9.91 19.87 -42.64
C LYS A 164 -8.82 19.91 -43.70
N THR A 165 -7.76 19.12 -43.56
CA THR A 165 -6.68 19.06 -44.56
C THR A 165 -7.04 18.29 -45.83
N LEU A 166 -8.06 17.42 -45.79
CA LEU A 166 -8.52 16.65 -46.96
C LEU A 166 -9.56 17.37 -47.82
N VAL A 167 -10.13 18.48 -47.33
CA VAL A 167 -11.20 19.26 -47.98
C VAL A 167 -10.69 20.59 -48.56
N GLN A 168 -9.40 20.90 -48.39
CA GLN A 168 -8.69 22.00 -49.06
C GLN A 168 -7.90 21.49 -50.26
#